data_AF-A0A3Q0S8F4-F1
#
_entry.id   AF-A0A3Q0S8F4-F1
#
_cell.length_a   1.000
_cell.length_b   1.000
_cell.length_c   1.000
_cell.angle_alpha   90.00
_cell.angle_beta   90.00
_cell.angle_gamma   90.00
#
_symmetry.space_group_name_H-M   'P 1'
#
loop_
_entity.id
_entity.type
_entity.pdbx_description
1 polymer ?
#
loop_
_entity_poly.entity_id
_entity_poly.type
_entity_poly.pdbx_seq_one_letter_code
_entity_poly.pdbx_strand_id
1 'polypeptide(L)'
;ASVWGHGLVRFLILSTIIIDVRLQTERQLFGIKTKTKVTVRVLWYQSQWHQRCHLTKPFVYVYDTDSKINKQHFEYLGDKTTNCTLQIRDAQERDEATFCFRMEINHTELDFTESRGVTVRVVDGTKMKIINSSDHKKLSTGETVTLLCTSAHTFHQLEVTWFKDGHALSGTDPSLHLGPLTAEDSGNYTCALKTNLATLSEPYSLQVEAEEIKLDKLTAVRLVLFAAHTLLIIIVASVLIKGTFLTVVICFLLLFQSTVPVKGLDNHLTGTVSLQSRFSRMNFGVLGESG
;
A
#
# COMPACT_ATOMS: atom_id res chain seq x y z
N ALA A 1 40.36 -4.82 26.49
CA ALA A 1 39.46 -4.94 25.32
C ALA A 1 38.18 -4.17 25.60
N SER A 2 37.64 -3.46 24.62
CA SER A 2 36.36 -2.74 24.73
C SER A 2 35.30 -3.44 23.89
N VAL A 3 34.36 -4.14 24.55
CA VAL A 3 33.20 -4.73 23.87
C VAL A 3 32.09 -3.67 23.80
N TRP A 4 31.59 -3.39 22.59
CA TRP A 4 30.46 -2.47 22.38
C TRP A 4 29.12 -3.16 22.72
N GLY A 5 28.94 -3.49 24.01
CA GLY A 5 27.75 -4.15 24.58
C GLY A 5 26.80 -3.21 25.33
N HIS A 6 26.75 -1.93 24.97
CA HIS A 6 25.83 -0.97 25.58
C HIS A 6 24.41 -1.13 25.02
N GLY A 7 23.71 -2.19 25.44
CA GLY A 7 22.37 -2.51 24.96
C GLY A 7 21.47 -3.12 26.03
N LEU A 8 20.41 -2.39 26.38
CA LEU A 8 19.13 -3.02 26.71
C LEU A 8 18.53 -3.48 25.38
N VAL A 9 18.29 -4.77 25.21
CA VAL A 9 17.77 -5.31 23.96
C VAL A 9 16.37 -5.87 24.22
N ARG A 10 15.38 -5.32 23.51
CA ARG A 10 13.96 -5.66 23.67
C ARG A 10 13.51 -6.51 22.48
N PHE A 11 12.80 -7.58 22.77
CA PHE A 11 12.36 -8.55 21.77
C PHE A 11 10.94 -9.04 22.03
N LEU A 12 10.34 -9.59 20.97
CA LEU A 12 9.02 -10.22 21.02
C LEU A 12 9.15 -11.69 21.39
N ILE A 13 8.12 -12.24 22.02
CA ILE A 13 7.95 -13.69 22.17
C ILE A 13 7.98 -14.34 20.76
N LEU A 14 8.66 -15.47 20.63
CA LEU A 14 8.94 -16.24 19.40
C LEU A 14 9.96 -15.62 18.41
N SER A 15 10.65 -14.54 18.79
CA SER A 15 11.73 -13.97 17.94
C SER A 15 13.10 -14.63 18.21
N THR A 16 14.00 -14.64 17.23
CA THR A 16 15.40 -15.05 17.42
C THR A 16 16.22 -13.87 17.89
N ILE A 17 16.95 -14.04 19.00
CA ILE A 17 17.80 -13.01 19.58
C ILE A 17 19.26 -13.30 19.25
N ILE A 18 19.98 -12.31 18.74
CA ILE A 18 21.43 -12.38 18.50
C ILE A 18 22.13 -11.42 19.45
N ILE A 19 22.97 -11.95 20.34
CA ILE A 19 23.84 -11.19 21.24
C ILE A 19 25.24 -11.19 20.63
N ASP A 20 25.53 -10.21 19.77
CA ASP A 20 26.83 -10.13 19.09
C ASP A 20 27.95 -9.68 20.03
N VAL A 21 29.05 -10.44 20.07
CA VAL A 21 30.23 -10.12 20.88
C VAL A 21 31.47 -10.26 20.02
N ARG A 22 32.16 -9.13 19.80
CA ARG A 22 33.42 -9.06 19.06
C ARG A 22 34.57 -8.71 19.99
N LEU A 23 35.61 -9.53 19.95
CA LEU A 23 36.85 -9.29 20.70
C LEU A 23 37.79 -8.47 19.83
N GLN A 24 38.03 -7.22 20.21
CA GLN A 24 38.96 -6.34 19.50
C GLN A 24 40.41 -6.69 19.88
N THR A 25 41.12 -7.31 18.92
CA THR A 25 42.48 -7.83 19.11
C THR A 25 43.55 -6.73 19.16
N GLU A 26 43.71 -6.08 20.32
CA GLU A 26 44.96 -5.36 20.60
C GLU A 26 46.10 -6.33 20.92
N ARG A 27 46.70 -6.87 19.85
CA ARG A 27 48.12 -7.24 19.63
C ARG A 27 49.00 -7.77 20.80
N GLN A 28 48.47 -8.32 21.90
CA GLN A 28 49.26 -8.78 23.05
C GLN A 28 48.95 -10.19 23.57
N LEU A 29 47.80 -10.79 23.27
CA LEU A 29 47.51 -12.18 23.71
C LEU A 29 48.37 -13.24 22.99
N PHE A 30 48.81 -12.97 21.76
CA PHE A 30 49.66 -13.88 20.96
C PHE A 30 51.13 -13.41 20.88
N GLY A 31 51.57 -12.55 21.81
CA GLY A 31 52.96 -12.08 21.88
C GLY A 31 53.97 -13.14 22.36
N ILE A 32 53.49 -14.27 22.87
CA ILE A 32 54.33 -15.35 23.40
C ILE A 32 54.49 -16.45 22.35
N LYS A 33 55.69 -16.58 21.77
CA LYS A 33 56.10 -17.75 20.96
C LYS A 33 56.33 -18.99 21.85
N THR A 34 55.29 -19.48 22.51
CA THR A 34 55.33 -20.78 23.21
C THR A 34 54.68 -21.86 22.36
N LYS A 35 55.31 -23.05 22.33
CA LYS A 35 54.79 -24.27 21.67
C LYS A 35 53.54 -24.85 22.37
N THR A 36 53.02 -24.22 23.41
CA THR A 36 51.85 -24.65 24.15
C THR A 36 50.57 -24.35 23.38
N LYS A 37 49.73 -25.38 23.23
CA LYS A 37 48.38 -25.26 22.69
C LYS A 37 47.55 -24.37 23.61
N VAL A 38 47.20 -23.17 23.13
CA VAL A 38 46.28 -22.28 23.86
C VAL A 38 44.88 -22.89 23.83
N THR A 39 44.30 -23.13 25.00
CA THR A 39 42.92 -23.60 25.14
C THR A 39 42.04 -22.42 25.55
N VAL A 40 40.91 -22.23 24.86
CA VAL A 40 39.93 -21.19 25.17
C VAL A 40 38.61 -21.83 25.51
N ARG A 41 38.07 -21.50 26.69
CA ARG A 41 36.73 -21.88 27.11
C ARG A 41 35.85 -20.64 27.13
N VAL A 42 34.78 -20.68 26.34
CA VAL A 42 33.74 -19.64 26.32
C VAL A 42 32.56 -20.09 27.16
N LEU A 43 32.09 -19.17 28.00
CA LEU A 43 30.99 -19.32 28.94
C LEU A 43 29.95 -18.22 28.72
N TRP A 44 28.69 -18.64 28.64
CA TRP A 44 27.54 -17.74 28.75
C TRP A 44 26.63 -18.19 29.89
N TYR A 45 26.20 -17.25 30.71
CA TYR A 45 25.31 -17.51 31.84
C TYR A 45 24.29 -16.40 32.03
N GLN A 46 23.17 -16.74 32.66
CA GLN A 46 22.15 -15.78 33.07
C GLN A 46 22.50 -15.25 34.47
N SER A 47 22.60 -13.93 34.60
CA SER A 47 22.67 -13.25 35.89
C SER A 47 21.30 -12.68 36.26
N GLN A 48 20.94 -12.92 37.53
CA GLN A 48 19.74 -12.38 38.17
C GLN A 48 19.96 -10.92 38.63
N TRP A 49 21.20 -10.43 38.55
CA TRP A 49 21.60 -9.11 39.02
C TRP A 49 21.88 -8.20 37.84
N HIS A 50 21.06 -7.16 37.72
CA HIS A 50 21.08 -6.19 36.62
C HIS A 50 22.51 -5.69 36.31
N GLN A 51 23.02 -6.09 35.15
CA GLN A 51 24.21 -5.54 34.51
C GLN A 51 25.56 -5.64 35.27
N ARG A 52 25.69 -6.51 36.29
CA ARG A 52 26.95 -6.69 37.07
C ARG A 52 27.49 -8.12 37.02
N CYS A 53 28.14 -8.50 35.92
CA CYS A 53 28.63 -9.86 35.73
C CYS A 53 29.83 -10.23 36.62
N HIS A 54 30.75 -9.28 36.88
CA HIS A 54 31.96 -9.51 37.70
C HIS A 54 31.70 -9.92 39.16
N LEU A 55 30.56 -9.54 39.74
CA LEU A 55 30.30 -9.70 41.17
C LEU A 55 29.54 -10.99 41.51
N THR A 56 29.18 -11.77 40.50
CA THR A 56 28.24 -12.89 40.65
C THR A 56 28.84 -14.18 40.11
N LYS A 57 29.08 -15.16 40.99
CA LYS A 57 29.34 -16.52 40.56
C LYS A 57 28.09 -17.03 39.80
N PRO A 58 28.23 -17.61 38.60
CA PRO A 58 27.09 -18.03 37.78
C PRO A 58 26.27 -19.11 38.47
N PHE A 59 24.96 -18.87 38.61
CA PHE A 59 24.00 -19.86 39.12
C PHE A 59 23.55 -20.85 38.04
N VAL A 60 23.44 -20.41 36.80
CA VAL A 60 22.99 -21.21 35.65
C VAL A 60 23.77 -20.82 34.40
N TYR A 61 24.60 -21.74 33.90
CA TYR A 61 25.18 -21.63 32.56
C TYR A 61 24.13 -21.96 31.49
N VAL A 62 24.11 -21.18 30.41
CA VAL A 62 23.27 -21.44 29.22
C VAL A 62 24.09 -22.05 28.09
N TYR A 63 25.38 -21.73 28.03
CA TYR A 63 26.36 -22.36 27.14
C TYR A 63 27.72 -22.45 27.85
N ASP A 64 28.36 -23.60 27.77
CA ASP A 64 29.76 -23.83 28.15
C ASP A 64 30.44 -24.65 27.05
N THR A 65 31.63 -24.22 26.64
CA THR A 65 32.46 -24.90 25.64
C THR A 65 32.81 -26.34 26.02
N ASP A 66 32.97 -26.61 27.31
CA ASP A 66 33.39 -27.92 27.82
C ASP A 66 32.19 -28.81 28.23
N SER A 67 30.97 -28.25 28.24
CA SER A 67 29.75 -28.99 28.55
C SER A 67 29.26 -29.82 27.36
N LYS A 68 28.94 -31.09 27.63
CA LYS A 68 28.27 -32.00 26.68
C LYS A 68 26.74 -31.81 26.63
N ILE A 69 26.18 -30.99 27.52
CA ILE A 69 24.74 -30.77 27.67
C ILE A 69 24.49 -29.26 27.66
N ASN A 70 24.71 -28.64 26.51
CA ASN A 70 24.25 -27.28 26.25
C ASN A 70 22.75 -27.32 25.90
N LYS A 71 21.98 -26.37 26.44
CA LYS A 71 20.52 -26.31 26.22
C LYS A 71 20.26 -25.98 24.76
N GLN A 72 19.48 -26.80 24.04
CA GLN A 72 19.16 -26.61 22.61
C GLN A 72 18.49 -25.25 22.29
N HIS A 73 17.90 -24.60 23.30
CA HIS A 73 17.36 -23.24 23.25
C HIS A 73 18.42 -22.17 22.90
N PHE A 74 19.67 -22.40 23.29
CA PHE A 74 20.79 -21.49 23.10
C PHE A 74 21.79 -22.08 22.11
N GLU A 75 22.22 -21.29 21.14
CA GLU A 75 23.16 -21.68 20.10
C GLU A 75 24.35 -20.72 20.08
N TYR A 76 25.55 -21.26 19.96
CA TYR A 76 26.77 -20.47 19.91
C TYR A 76 27.23 -20.35 18.45
N LEU A 77 27.29 -19.12 17.93
CA LEU A 77 27.65 -18.81 16.54
C LEU A 77 29.11 -18.33 16.39
N GLY A 78 29.84 -18.23 17.50
CA GLY A 78 31.19 -17.70 17.53
C GLY A 78 32.30 -18.65 17.08
N ASP A 79 33.47 -18.10 16.81
CA ASP A 79 34.72 -18.83 16.52
C ASP A 79 35.59 -19.04 17.79
N LYS A 80 35.14 -18.54 18.95
CA LYS A 80 35.83 -18.55 20.25
C LYS A 80 37.09 -17.68 20.34
N THR A 81 37.43 -16.90 19.33
CA THR A 81 38.69 -16.14 19.26
C THR A 81 38.50 -14.67 18.89
N THR A 82 37.64 -14.37 17.92
CA THR A 82 37.29 -13.01 17.47
C THR A 82 35.79 -12.74 17.59
N ASN A 83 34.98 -13.79 17.42
CA ASN A 83 33.53 -13.79 17.47
C ASN A 83 33.07 -14.71 18.61
N CYS A 84 32.28 -14.17 19.53
CA CYS A 84 31.73 -14.88 20.69
C CYS A 84 30.21 -14.85 20.78
N THR A 85 29.55 -14.58 19.65
CA THR A 85 28.11 -14.33 19.53
C THR A 85 27.25 -15.52 19.95
N LEU A 86 26.20 -15.22 20.75
CA LEU A 86 25.19 -16.17 21.22
C LEU A 86 23.86 -15.88 20.52
N GLN A 87 23.18 -16.95 20.09
CA GLN A 87 21.82 -16.93 19.59
C GLN A 87 20.87 -17.56 20.63
N ILE A 88 19.73 -16.91 20.87
CA ILE A 88 18.58 -17.50 21.57
C ILE A 88 17.52 -17.77 20.51
N ARG A 89 17.12 -19.03 20.36
CA ARG A 89 16.02 -19.42 19.47
C ARG A 89 14.71 -19.28 20.20
N ASP A 90 13.64 -18.89 19.48
CA ASP A 90 12.27 -18.87 19.99
C ASP A 90 12.17 -18.19 21.37
N ALA A 91 12.46 -16.89 21.46
CA ALA A 91 12.54 -16.17 22.72
C ALA A 91 11.24 -16.30 23.53
N GLN A 92 11.35 -16.69 24.80
CA GLN A 92 10.23 -16.90 25.72
C GLN A 92 10.43 -16.04 26.97
N GLU A 93 9.35 -15.76 27.72
CA GLU A 93 9.39 -14.91 28.92
C GLU A 93 10.50 -15.28 29.93
N ARG A 94 10.76 -16.59 30.08
CA ARG A 94 11.86 -17.14 30.91
C ARG A 94 13.28 -16.71 30.49
N ASP A 95 13.44 -16.10 29.32
CA ASP A 95 14.72 -15.61 28.82
C ASP A 95 14.96 -14.13 29.17
N GLU A 96 14.00 -13.45 29.83
CA GLU A 96 14.22 -12.11 30.39
C GLU A 96 15.26 -12.18 31.53
N ALA A 97 16.50 -11.86 31.18
CA ALA A 97 17.66 -11.92 32.07
C ALA A 97 18.79 -11.00 31.58
N THR A 98 19.77 -10.75 32.45
CA THR A 98 21.07 -10.23 32.01
C THR A 98 21.96 -11.40 31.57
N PHE A 99 22.32 -11.47 30.29
CA PHE A 99 23.28 -12.44 29.77
C PHE A 99 24.71 -11.92 29.94
N CYS A 100 25.54 -12.74 30.56
CA CYS A 100 26.93 -12.44 30.86
C CYS A 100 27.86 -13.34 30.05
N PHE A 101 28.88 -12.72 29.43
CA PHE A 101 29.95 -13.38 28.71
C PHE A 101 31.20 -13.50 29.60
N ARG A 102 31.81 -14.70 29.62
CA ARG A 102 33.11 -14.96 30.23
C ARG A 102 33.97 -15.84 29.33
N MET A 103 35.27 -15.54 29.29
CA MET A 103 36.30 -16.24 28.54
C MET A 103 37.42 -16.65 29.49
N GLU A 104 37.77 -17.93 29.51
CA GLU A 104 38.86 -18.48 30.30
C GLU A 104 39.96 -18.97 29.34
N ILE A 105 41.21 -18.55 29.56
CA ILE A 105 42.37 -18.94 28.74
C ILE A 105 43.23 -19.91 29.52
N ASN A 106 43.59 -21.04 28.91
CA ASN A 106 44.42 -22.12 29.49
C ASN A 106 43.92 -22.68 30.85
N HIS A 107 42.67 -22.42 31.22
CA HIS A 107 42.10 -22.69 32.55
C HIS A 107 42.90 -22.05 33.71
N THR A 108 43.64 -20.96 33.44
CA THR A 108 44.36 -20.19 34.46
C THR A 108 43.51 -19.04 35.01
N GLU A 109 43.98 -18.37 36.07
CA GLU A 109 43.33 -17.21 36.70
C GLU A 109 43.30 -15.93 35.83
N LEU A 110 43.66 -16.03 34.55
CA LEU A 110 43.46 -14.99 33.54
C LEU A 110 42.09 -15.18 32.90
N ASP A 111 41.03 -14.91 33.66
CA ASP A 111 39.66 -14.89 33.16
C ASP A 111 39.25 -13.48 32.72
N PHE A 112 38.66 -13.38 31.53
CA PHE A 112 38.01 -12.17 31.07
C PHE A 112 36.50 -12.35 31.20
N THR A 113 35.90 -11.73 32.21
CA THR A 113 34.46 -11.51 32.28
C THR A 113 34.17 -10.10 31.74
N GLU A 114 33.15 -9.94 30.89
CA GLU A 114 32.72 -8.58 30.51
C GLU A 114 31.99 -7.92 31.69
N SER A 115 32.25 -6.65 31.96
CA SER A 115 31.75 -5.99 33.18
C SER A 115 30.24 -5.83 33.19
N ARG A 116 29.69 -5.53 32.01
CA ARG A 116 28.28 -5.23 31.79
C ARG A 116 27.68 -6.27 30.85
N GLY A 117 26.78 -7.09 31.39
CA GLY A 117 26.01 -8.04 30.60
C GLY A 117 24.93 -7.37 29.75
N VAL A 118 24.47 -8.09 28.73
CA VAL A 118 23.40 -7.65 27.83
C VAL A 118 22.07 -7.99 28.48
N THR A 119 21.22 -6.99 28.71
CA THR A 119 19.89 -7.24 29.30
C THR A 119 18.89 -7.52 28.20
N VAL A 120 18.41 -8.76 28.14
CA VAL A 120 17.29 -9.17 27.28
C VAL A 120 16.00 -8.89 28.03
N ARG A 121 15.07 -8.20 27.36
CA ARG A 121 13.67 -8.11 27.79
C ARG A 121 12.76 -8.73 26.75
N VAL A 122 11.83 -9.54 27.22
CA VAL A 122 10.84 -10.21 26.39
C VAL A 122 9.50 -9.52 26.65
N VAL A 123 9.13 -8.62 25.76
CA VAL A 123 7.82 -7.97 25.85
C VAL A 123 6.77 -8.90 25.26
N ASP A 124 5.71 -9.15 26.04
CA ASP A 124 4.53 -9.83 25.55
C ASP A 124 3.97 -9.09 24.33
N GLY A 125 3.45 -9.87 23.38
CA GLY A 125 3.23 -9.47 21.99
C GLY A 125 2.39 -8.20 21.88
N THR A 126 3.05 -7.05 21.76
CA THR A 126 2.35 -5.76 21.67
C THR A 126 1.50 -5.79 20.41
N LYS A 127 0.16 -5.79 20.59
CA LYS A 127 -0.83 -5.76 19.50
C LYS A 127 -0.38 -4.78 18.43
N MET A 128 -0.42 -5.24 17.19
CA MET A 128 -0.12 -4.40 16.04
C MET A 128 -1.07 -3.19 15.99
N LYS A 129 -0.60 -2.13 15.35
CA LYS A 129 -1.34 -0.89 15.14
C LYS A 129 -1.24 -0.50 13.69
N ILE A 130 -2.39 -0.27 13.08
CA ILE A 130 -2.48 0.30 11.74
C ILE A 130 -2.46 1.82 11.89
N ILE A 131 -1.52 2.47 11.20
CA ILE A 131 -1.53 3.92 10.99
C ILE A 131 -1.71 4.20 9.50
N ASN A 132 -2.39 5.30 9.18
CA ASN A 132 -2.56 5.76 7.80
C ASN A 132 -1.52 6.85 7.49
N SER A 133 -1.01 6.88 6.25
CA SER A 133 -0.21 8.00 5.74
C SER A 133 -0.98 9.33 5.62
N SER A 134 -2.31 9.29 5.61
CA SER A 134 -3.17 10.47 5.61
C SER A 134 -4.01 10.59 6.89
N ASP A 135 -4.10 11.80 7.45
CA ASP A 135 -4.97 12.11 8.61
C ASP A 135 -6.48 12.13 8.25
N HIS A 136 -6.81 11.86 6.99
CA HIS A 136 -8.18 11.92 6.47
C HIS A 136 -8.95 10.64 6.79
N LYS A 137 -9.86 10.74 7.77
CA LYS A 137 -10.79 9.66 8.18
C LYS A 137 -11.83 9.30 7.10
N LYS A 138 -11.97 10.12 6.06
CA LYS A 138 -12.84 9.91 4.90
C LYS A 138 -11.97 9.98 3.66
N LEU A 139 -12.04 8.95 2.83
CA LEU A 139 -11.35 8.87 1.55
C LEU A 139 -12.39 8.75 0.44
N SER A 140 -12.09 9.30 -0.72
CA SER A 140 -12.98 9.35 -1.87
C SER A 140 -12.58 8.33 -2.93
N THR A 141 -13.53 7.95 -3.78
CA THR A 141 -13.26 7.13 -4.97
C THR A 141 -12.15 7.76 -5.82
N GLY A 142 -11.18 6.95 -6.28
CA GLY A 142 -10.04 7.40 -7.08
C GLY A 142 -8.81 7.87 -6.29
N GLU A 143 -8.93 8.10 -4.98
CA GLU A 143 -7.75 8.41 -4.14
C GLU A 143 -6.84 7.18 -3.94
N THR A 144 -5.65 7.39 -3.40
CA THR A 144 -4.70 6.32 -3.03
C THR A 144 -4.26 6.53 -1.59
N VAL A 145 -4.27 5.45 -0.80
CA VAL A 145 -3.93 5.45 0.62
C VAL A 145 -2.91 4.38 0.93
N THR A 146 -2.03 4.62 1.91
CA THR A 146 -1.08 3.62 2.42
C THR A 146 -1.35 3.39 3.90
N LEU A 147 -1.72 2.15 4.22
CA LEU A 147 -1.85 1.69 5.60
C LEU A 147 -0.52 1.04 6.02
N LEU A 148 -0.01 1.40 7.19
CA LEU A 148 1.24 0.86 7.74
C LEU A 148 0.95 0.08 9.02
N CYS A 149 1.33 -1.19 9.04
CA CYS A 149 1.28 -2.05 10.22
C CYS A 149 2.54 -1.82 11.06
N THR A 150 2.35 -1.42 12.32
CA THR A 150 3.44 -1.04 13.23
C THR A 150 3.27 -1.69 14.60
N SER A 151 4.38 -1.97 15.29
CA SER A 151 4.40 -2.25 16.73
C SER A 151 5.32 -1.27 17.43
N ALA A 152 5.04 -0.97 18.70
CA ALA A 152 5.73 0.06 19.46
C ALA A 152 7.24 -0.23 19.72
N HIS A 153 7.72 -1.44 19.41
CA HIS A 153 9.05 -1.91 19.79
C HIS A 153 9.79 -2.73 18.70
N THR A 154 9.33 -2.73 17.45
CA THR A 154 9.97 -3.50 16.36
C THR A 154 10.97 -2.66 15.56
N PHE A 155 12.24 -3.09 15.57
CA PHE A 155 13.37 -2.37 14.96
C PHE A 155 13.97 -3.06 13.71
N HIS A 156 13.41 -4.19 13.27
CA HIS A 156 13.91 -4.95 12.11
C HIS A 156 12.77 -5.38 11.17
N GLN A 157 13.17 -5.79 9.97
CA GLN A 157 12.34 -6.12 8.80
C GLN A 157 11.10 -6.93 9.17
N LEU A 158 9.94 -6.27 9.13
CA LEU A 158 8.70 -6.74 9.72
C LEU A 158 7.85 -7.48 8.66
N GLU A 159 7.89 -8.81 8.67
CA GLU A 159 6.96 -9.60 7.86
C GLU A 159 5.60 -9.72 8.56
N VAL A 160 4.57 -9.17 7.93
CA VAL A 160 3.19 -9.16 8.43
C VAL A 160 2.26 -10.00 7.55
N THR A 161 1.04 -10.19 8.03
CA THR A 161 -0.08 -10.67 7.22
C THR A 161 -1.22 -9.69 7.43
N TRP A 162 -1.74 -9.15 6.34
CA TRP A 162 -2.89 -8.27 6.32
C TRP A 162 -4.18 -9.07 6.15
N PHE A 163 -5.25 -8.58 6.74
CA PHE A 163 -6.59 -9.16 6.61
C PHE A 163 -7.60 -8.06 6.34
N LYS A 164 -8.55 -8.32 5.44
CA LYS A 164 -9.72 -7.49 5.19
C LYS A 164 -10.97 -8.28 5.53
N ASP A 165 -11.78 -7.80 6.47
CA ASP A 165 -13.01 -8.44 6.93
C ASP A 165 -12.80 -9.94 7.26
N GLY A 166 -11.69 -10.24 7.93
CA GLY A 166 -11.27 -11.59 8.33
C GLY A 166 -10.53 -12.41 7.26
N HIS A 167 -10.48 -11.96 6.01
CA HIS A 167 -9.85 -12.68 4.89
C HIS A 167 -8.41 -12.22 4.69
N ALA A 168 -7.46 -13.16 4.62
CA ALA A 168 -6.05 -12.84 4.42
C ALA A 168 -5.78 -12.24 3.02
N LEU A 169 -4.98 -11.19 2.97
CA LEU A 169 -4.49 -10.56 1.75
C LEU A 169 -3.10 -11.11 1.37
N SER A 170 -2.77 -11.06 0.08
CA SER A 170 -1.46 -11.44 -0.43
C SER A 170 -0.38 -10.40 -0.11
N GLY A 171 0.84 -10.86 0.15
CA GLY A 171 2.00 -10.03 0.47
C GLY A 171 2.42 -10.13 1.93
N THR A 172 3.64 -9.69 2.23
CA THR A 172 4.22 -9.72 3.58
C THR A 172 4.74 -8.37 4.07
N ASP A 173 4.61 -7.33 3.24
CA ASP A 173 5.16 -6.02 3.52
C ASP A 173 4.38 -5.28 4.62
N PRO A 174 5.08 -4.52 5.48
CA PRO A 174 4.44 -3.76 6.56
C PRO A 174 3.56 -2.63 6.04
N SER A 175 3.68 -2.24 4.77
CA SER A 175 2.85 -1.24 4.09
C SER A 175 1.88 -1.88 3.10
N LEU A 176 0.59 -1.65 3.29
CA LEU A 176 -0.47 -2.01 2.35
C LEU A 176 -0.89 -0.77 1.56
N HIS A 177 -0.61 -0.77 0.26
CA HIS A 177 -1.05 0.27 -0.67
C HIS A 177 -2.42 -0.07 -1.23
N LEU A 178 -3.39 0.84 -1.11
CA LEU A 178 -4.74 0.71 -1.63
C LEU A 178 -5.03 1.89 -2.56
N GLY A 179 -5.29 1.63 -3.83
CA GLY A 179 -5.58 2.69 -4.80
C GLY A 179 -5.49 2.21 -6.26
N PRO A 180 -6.24 2.82 -7.19
CA PRO A 180 -7.26 3.85 -6.97
C PRO A 180 -8.49 3.28 -6.24
N LEU A 181 -8.92 3.95 -5.17
CA LEU A 181 -9.94 3.44 -4.25
C LEU A 181 -11.32 3.33 -4.92
N THR A 182 -12.04 2.27 -4.57
CA THR A 182 -13.41 1.98 -5.02
C THR A 182 -14.34 1.75 -3.83
N ALA A 183 -15.65 1.71 -4.06
CA ALA A 183 -16.60 1.35 -3.00
C ALA A 183 -16.31 -0.04 -2.39
N GLU A 184 -15.80 -0.98 -3.20
CA GLU A 184 -15.42 -2.33 -2.75
C GLU A 184 -14.27 -2.33 -1.75
N ASP A 185 -13.39 -1.32 -1.76
CA ASP A 185 -12.26 -1.21 -0.81
C ASP A 185 -12.71 -0.86 0.62
N SER A 186 -13.96 -0.45 0.82
CA SER A 186 -14.51 -0.27 2.17
C SER A 186 -14.51 -1.59 2.95
N GLY A 187 -14.18 -1.54 4.25
CA GLY A 187 -14.07 -2.74 5.09
C GLY A 187 -13.23 -2.52 6.34
N ASN A 188 -13.10 -3.56 7.17
CA ASN A 188 -12.24 -3.55 8.35
C ASN A 188 -10.91 -4.23 8.06
N TYR A 189 -9.83 -3.46 8.08
CA TYR A 189 -8.47 -3.93 7.90
C TYR A 189 -7.85 -4.28 9.26
N THR A 190 -7.20 -5.43 9.35
CA THR A 190 -6.37 -5.82 10.51
C THR A 190 -5.02 -6.34 10.02
N CYS A 191 -4.01 -6.31 10.87
CA CYS A 191 -2.70 -6.89 10.56
C CYS A 191 -2.12 -7.62 11.77
N ALA A 192 -1.33 -8.66 11.52
CA ALA A 192 -0.58 -9.41 12.53
C ALA A 192 0.82 -9.73 11.99
N LEU A 193 1.74 -10.16 12.87
CA LEU A 193 2.97 -10.82 12.40
C LEU A 193 2.64 -12.10 11.66
N LYS A 194 3.31 -12.32 10.53
CA LYS A 194 3.22 -13.56 9.74
C LYS A 194 3.55 -14.80 10.57
N THR A 195 4.44 -14.67 11.54
CA THR A 195 4.86 -15.74 12.45
C THR A 195 3.98 -15.89 13.70
N ASN A 196 3.13 -14.91 14.03
CA ASN A 196 2.35 -14.91 15.27
C ASN A 196 1.02 -14.13 15.13
N LEU A 197 -0.06 -14.85 14.83
CA LEU A 197 -1.42 -14.29 14.72
C LEU A 197 -1.99 -13.75 16.04
N ALA A 198 -1.42 -14.09 17.21
CA ALA A 198 -1.86 -13.51 18.48
C ALA A 198 -1.52 -12.00 18.60
N THR A 199 -0.65 -11.48 17.72
CA THR A 199 -0.31 -10.05 17.65
C THR A 199 -1.31 -9.20 16.85
N LEU A 200 -2.47 -9.76 16.49
CA LEU A 200 -3.50 -9.11 15.67
C LEU A 200 -3.86 -7.70 16.19
N SER A 201 -3.90 -6.75 15.26
CA SER A 201 -4.28 -5.37 15.53
C SER A 201 -5.76 -5.24 15.87
N GLU A 202 -6.12 -4.13 16.53
CA GLU A 202 -7.49 -3.63 16.46
C GLU A 202 -7.87 -3.31 15.00
N PRO A 203 -9.16 -3.41 14.62
CA PRO A 203 -9.61 -3.15 13.26
C PRO A 203 -9.53 -1.66 12.89
N TYR A 204 -8.98 -1.38 11.71
CA TYR A 204 -9.01 -0.09 11.05
C TYR A 204 -10.16 -0.09 10.03
N SER A 205 -11.23 0.65 10.32
CA SER A 205 -12.38 0.78 9.43
C SER A 205 -12.11 1.79 8.31
N LEU A 206 -12.02 1.30 7.08
CA LEU A 206 -11.92 2.11 5.86
C LEU A 206 -13.32 2.31 5.26
N GLN A 207 -13.67 3.56 4.95
CA GLN A 207 -14.90 3.92 4.24
C GLN A 207 -14.54 4.79 3.04
N VAL A 208 -14.93 4.35 1.84
CA VAL A 208 -14.74 5.08 0.59
C VAL A 208 -16.05 5.76 0.20
N GLU A 209 -16.06 7.09 0.18
CA GLU A 209 -17.20 7.87 -0.28
C GLU A 209 -17.18 8.00 -1.81
N ALA A 210 -18.34 7.88 -2.45
CA ALA A 210 -18.47 8.15 -3.88
C ALA A 210 -18.24 9.64 -4.12
N GLU A 211 -17.37 10.00 -5.07
CA GLU A 211 -17.23 11.39 -5.47
C GLU A 211 -18.53 11.83 -6.16
N GLU A 212 -19.36 12.61 -5.44
CA GLU A 212 -20.54 13.22 -6.04
C GLU A 212 -20.09 14.13 -7.18
N ILE A 213 -20.53 13.82 -8.42
CA ILE A 213 -20.32 14.68 -9.58
C ILE A 213 -21.04 16.00 -9.34
N LYS A 214 -20.31 16.96 -8.77
CA LYS A 214 -20.75 18.35 -8.62
C LYS A 214 -20.77 18.96 -10.01
N LEU A 215 -21.90 18.77 -10.70
CA LEU A 215 -22.17 19.47 -11.95
C LEU A 215 -22.09 20.98 -11.65
N ASP A 216 -21.03 21.61 -12.12
CA ASP A 216 -20.78 23.03 -11.92
C ASP A 216 -22.04 23.82 -12.27
N LYS A 217 -22.47 24.71 -11.36
CA LYS A 217 -23.66 25.54 -11.58
C LYS A 217 -23.55 26.31 -12.91
N LEU A 218 -22.33 26.69 -13.29
CA LEU A 218 -22.02 27.31 -14.58
C LEU A 218 -22.27 26.36 -15.78
N THR A 219 -21.94 25.08 -15.65
CA THR A 219 -22.20 24.05 -16.68
C THR A 219 -23.70 23.77 -16.82
N ALA A 220 -24.43 23.66 -15.71
CA ALA A 220 -25.89 23.56 -15.74
C ALA A 220 -26.55 24.78 -16.41
N VAL A 221 -26.13 26.00 -16.04
CA VAL A 221 -26.62 27.25 -16.67
C VAL A 221 -26.28 27.31 -18.17
N ARG A 222 -25.07 26.90 -18.58
CA ARG A 222 -24.68 26.82 -20.00
C ARG A 222 -25.58 25.87 -20.79
N LEU A 223 -25.89 24.69 -20.25
CA LEU A 223 -26.79 23.72 -20.90
C LEU A 223 -28.21 24.28 -21.06
N VAL A 224 -28.76 24.94 -20.03
CA VAL A 224 -30.09 25.58 -20.09
C VAL A 224 -30.12 26.72 -21.12
N LEU A 225 -29.10 27.57 -21.14
CA LEU A 225 -28.99 28.66 -22.13
C LEU A 225 -28.88 28.09 -23.56
N PHE A 226 -28.12 27.02 -23.77
CA PHE A 226 -27.99 26.38 -25.07
C PHE A 226 -29.32 25.76 -25.54
N ALA A 227 -30.05 25.08 -24.65
CA ALA A 227 -31.38 24.55 -24.94
C ALA A 227 -32.41 25.64 -25.27
N ALA A 228 -32.36 26.79 -24.58
CA ALA A 228 -33.23 27.93 -24.88
C ALA A 228 -32.90 28.57 -26.25
N HIS A 229 -31.61 28.71 -26.59
CA HIS A 229 -31.19 29.24 -27.88
C HIS A 229 -31.56 28.31 -29.04
N THR A 230 -31.35 26.99 -28.91
CA THR A 230 -31.73 26.04 -29.95
C THR A 230 -33.25 26.00 -30.15
N LEU A 231 -34.04 26.05 -29.07
CA LEU A 231 -35.50 26.16 -29.16
C LEU A 231 -35.95 27.44 -29.89
N LEU A 232 -35.34 28.60 -29.57
CA LEU A 232 -35.62 29.86 -30.24
C LEU A 232 -35.32 29.80 -31.75
N ILE A 233 -34.17 29.23 -32.12
CA ILE A 233 -33.77 29.04 -33.52
C ILE A 233 -34.79 28.15 -34.26
N ILE A 234 -35.23 27.04 -33.65
CA ILE A 234 -36.25 26.15 -34.22
C ILE A 234 -37.58 26.88 -34.44
N ILE A 235 -38.02 27.69 -33.46
CA ILE A 235 -39.24 28.50 -33.58
C ILE A 235 -39.12 29.48 -34.74
N VAL A 236 -38.05 30.28 -34.82
CA VAL A 236 -37.82 31.25 -35.90
C VAL A 236 -37.77 30.56 -37.27
N ALA A 237 -37.03 29.46 -37.40
CA ALA A 237 -36.99 28.69 -38.63
C ALA A 237 -38.39 28.18 -39.05
N SER A 238 -39.19 27.69 -38.10
CA SER A 238 -40.55 27.21 -38.39
C SER A 238 -41.49 28.32 -38.89
N VAL A 239 -41.34 29.55 -38.38
CA VAL A 239 -42.10 30.72 -38.82
C VAL A 239 -41.67 31.15 -40.22
N LEU A 240 -40.36 31.20 -40.49
CA LEU A 240 -39.83 31.54 -41.82
C LEU A 240 -40.23 30.52 -42.90
N ILE A 241 -40.21 29.22 -42.57
CA ILE A 241 -40.66 28.16 -43.48
C ILE A 241 -42.17 28.26 -43.76
N LYS A 242 -43.00 28.50 -42.73
CA LYS A 242 -44.45 28.71 -42.92
C LYS A 242 -44.75 29.99 -43.72
N GLY A 243 -44.02 31.07 -43.45
CA GLY A 243 -44.17 32.34 -44.16
C GLY A 243 -43.81 32.25 -45.64
N THR A 244 -42.67 31.62 -45.97
CA THR A 244 -42.26 31.39 -47.36
C THR A 244 -43.16 30.40 -48.09
N PHE A 245 -43.64 29.35 -47.41
CA PHE A 245 -44.64 28.45 -47.99
C PHE A 245 -45.95 29.19 -48.31
N LEU A 246 -46.45 30.02 -47.39
CA LEU A 246 -47.68 30.79 -47.58
C LEU A 246 -47.56 31.81 -48.74
N THR A 247 -46.45 32.53 -48.84
CA THR A 247 -46.24 33.49 -49.96
C THR A 247 -46.10 32.77 -51.30
N VAL A 248 -45.42 31.63 -51.35
CA VAL A 248 -45.34 30.79 -52.56
C VAL A 248 -46.72 30.29 -52.99
N VAL A 249 -47.54 29.79 -52.06
CA VAL A 249 -48.93 29.35 -52.36
C VAL A 249 -49.79 30.51 -52.87
N ILE A 250 -49.69 31.70 -52.27
CA ILE A 250 -50.41 32.89 -52.75
C ILE A 250 -49.97 33.27 -54.18
N CYS A 251 -48.65 33.28 -54.47
CA CYS A 251 -48.15 33.52 -55.82
C CYS A 251 -48.67 32.48 -56.83
N PHE A 252 -48.67 31.19 -56.47
CA PHE A 252 -49.22 30.13 -57.34
C PHE A 252 -50.72 30.33 -57.62
N LEU A 253 -51.53 30.74 -56.63
CA LEU A 253 -52.95 30.99 -56.80
C LEU A 253 -53.23 32.20 -57.71
N LEU A 254 -52.47 33.30 -57.55
CA LEU A 254 -52.59 34.49 -58.40
C LEU A 254 -52.18 34.21 -59.86
N LEU A 255 -51.13 33.39 -60.06
CA LEU A 255 -50.74 32.93 -61.39
C LEU A 255 -51.80 32.02 -62.03
N PHE A 256 -52.44 31.13 -61.24
CA PHE A 256 -53.53 30.28 -61.74
C PHE A 256 -54.80 31.07 -62.11
N GLN A 257 -55.18 32.08 -61.32
CA GLN A 257 -56.31 32.97 -61.65
C GLN A 257 -56.10 33.74 -62.98
N SER A 258 -54.85 33.89 -63.42
CA SER A 258 -54.49 34.60 -64.66
C SER A 258 -54.58 33.74 -65.94
N THR A 259 -54.97 32.46 -65.86
CA THR A 259 -54.84 31.50 -66.99
C THR A 259 -56.14 30.82 -67.46
N VAL A 260 -57.32 31.33 -67.09
CA VAL A 260 -58.62 30.81 -67.57
C VAL A 260 -59.24 31.75 -68.64
N PRO A 261 -59.58 31.27 -69.86
CA PRO A 261 -59.91 32.13 -71.00
C PRO A 261 -61.41 32.35 -71.25
N VAL A 262 -61.75 33.42 -71.99
CA VAL A 262 -63.06 33.64 -72.63
C VAL A 262 -62.90 33.50 -74.15
N LYS A 263 -63.88 32.87 -74.83
CA LYS A 263 -63.79 32.41 -76.24
C LYS A 263 -64.91 32.97 -77.14
N GLY A 264 -64.58 33.14 -78.42
CA GLY A 264 -65.47 33.50 -79.55
C GLY A 264 -65.14 34.89 -80.12
N LEU A 265 -65.06 35.16 -81.43
CA LEU A 265 -65.21 34.38 -82.67
C LEU A 265 -64.52 35.22 -83.80
N ASP A 266 -64.04 34.76 -84.97
CA ASP A 266 -64.01 33.47 -85.65
C ASP A 266 -62.82 33.41 -86.67
N ASN A 267 -62.82 32.41 -87.57
CA ASN A 267 -62.13 32.32 -88.87
C ASN A 267 -60.59 32.01 -88.94
N HIS A 268 -60.34 30.74 -89.28
CA HIS A 268 -59.42 30.26 -90.35
C HIS A 268 -57.90 30.09 -90.09
N LEU A 269 -57.37 28.96 -90.62
CA LEU A 269 -55.95 28.53 -90.80
C LEU A 269 -55.12 28.00 -89.60
N THR A 270 -55.06 26.66 -89.53
CA THR A 270 -53.85 25.79 -89.45
C THR A 270 -52.61 26.23 -88.65
N GLY A 271 -52.23 25.41 -87.66
CA GLY A 271 -50.86 25.37 -87.11
C GLY A 271 -50.67 24.40 -85.94
N THR A 272 -50.03 23.24 -86.17
CA THR A 272 -49.65 22.29 -85.11
C THR A 272 -48.22 22.51 -84.62
N VAL A 273 -48.01 22.73 -83.32
CA VAL A 273 -46.70 22.58 -82.66
C VAL A 273 -46.85 21.86 -81.33
N SER A 274 -45.93 20.92 -81.07
CA SER A 274 -45.87 20.07 -79.88
C SER A 274 -45.19 20.77 -78.70
N LEU A 275 -45.63 20.47 -77.47
CA LEU A 275 -44.92 20.79 -76.23
C LEU A 275 -44.68 19.51 -75.43
N GLN A 276 -43.43 19.07 -75.32
CA GLN A 276 -43.04 17.94 -74.49
C GLN A 276 -43.18 18.26 -73.00
N SER A 277 -43.83 17.37 -72.26
CA SER A 277 -43.66 17.28 -70.81
C SER A 277 -42.36 16.54 -70.47
N ARG A 278 -41.47 17.20 -69.73
CA ARG A 278 -40.39 16.50 -68.99
C ARG A 278 -40.59 16.69 -67.49
N PHE A 279 -41.17 15.67 -66.86
CA PHE A 279 -41.01 15.45 -65.44
C PHE A 279 -39.57 14.97 -65.18
N SER A 280 -38.83 15.68 -64.33
CA SER A 280 -37.60 15.15 -63.72
C SER A 280 -37.64 15.30 -62.20
N ARG A 281 -37.70 14.12 -61.58
CA ARG A 281 -37.59 13.80 -60.16
C ARG A 281 -36.33 14.41 -59.52
N MET A 282 -36.43 14.90 -58.28
CA MET A 282 -35.27 15.05 -57.38
C MET A 282 -35.52 14.25 -56.10
N ASN A 283 -34.47 13.58 -55.63
CA ASN A 283 -34.54 12.51 -54.65
C ASN A 283 -34.38 13.01 -53.21
N PHE A 284 -34.96 12.26 -52.26
CA PHE A 284 -34.49 12.27 -50.87
C PHE A 284 -33.08 11.67 -50.79
N GLY A 285 -32.15 12.37 -50.14
CA GLY A 285 -30.84 11.84 -49.76
C GLY A 285 -30.78 11.64 -48.25
N VAL A 286 -30.76 10.38 -47.81
CA VAL A 286 -30.38 10.00 -46.45
C VAL A 286 -28.90 9.62 -46.47
N LEU A 287 -28.11 10.22 -45.59
CA LEU A 287 -26.77 9.76 -45.26
C LEU A 287 -26.58 9.96 -43.75
N GLY A 288 -26.45 8.85 -43.04
CA GLY A 288 -25.77 8.84 -41.75
C GLY A 288 -24.32 8.45 -41.99
N GLU A 289 -23.43 8.95 -41.14
CA GLU A 289 -22.09 8.39 -40.99
C GLU A 289 -21.82 8.12 -39.51
N SER A 290 -21.18 6.97 -39.29
CA SER A 290 -20.62 6.52 -38.03
C SER A 290 -19.23 7.12 -37.82
N GLY A 291 -18.94 7.52 -36.58
CA GLY A 291 -17.60 7.82 -36.07
C GLY A 291 -17.58 7.58 -34.58
#